data_AF-K7EIC3-F1
#
_entry.id   AF-K7EIC3-F1
#
_cell.length_a   1.000
_cell.length_b   1.000
_cell.length_c   1.000
_cell.angle_alpha   90.00
_cell.angle_beta   90.00
_cell.angle_gamma   90.00
#
_symmetry.space_group_name_H-M   'P 1'
#
loop_
_entity.id
_entity.type
_entity.pdbx_description
1 polymer ?
#
loop_
_entity_poly.entity_id
_entity_poly.type
_entity_poly.pdbx_seq_one_letter_code
_entity_poly.pdbx_strand_id
1 'polypeptide(L)' 'MGGQVSASNSFSRLHCRNANEDWMSALCPRLWDVPLHHLSIPGSHDTMTYCLNKKSPISH' A
#
# COMPACT_ATOMS: atom_id res chain seq x y z
N MET A 1 -22.58 19.33 -31.30
CA MET A 1 -22.47 19.53 -29.84
C MET A 1 -22.58 18.18 -29.12
N GLY A 2 -21.72 17.94 -28.13
CA GLY A 2 -21.99 17.01 -27.03
C GLY A 2 -21.41 15.59 -27.15
N GLY A 3 -20.10 15.45 -26.90
CA GLY A 3 -19.44 14.15 -26.79
C GLY A 3 -19.87 13.37 -25.55
N GLN A 4 -20.28 12.12 -25.74
CA GLN A 4 -20.37 11.12 -24.69
C GLN A 4 -18.95 10.61 -24.42
N VAL A 5 -18.28 11.22 -23.43
CA VAL A 5 -17.08 10.65 -22.84
C VAL A 5 -17.51 9.63 -21.81
N SER A 6 -17.66 8.37 -22.25
CA SER A 6 -17.66 7.24 -21.33
C SER A 6 -16.31 7.25 -20.62
N ALA A 7 -16.28 7.79 -19.41
CA ALA A 7 -15.19 7.61 -18.48
C ALA A 7 -15.15 6.11 -18.16
N SER A 8 -14.39 5.36 -18.96
CA SER A 8 -13.95 4.03 -18.61
C SER A 8 -13.23 4.15 -17.28
N ASN A 9 -13.96 3.92 -16.20
CA ASN A 9 -13.45 3.73 -14.86
C ASN A 9 -12.67 2.42 -14.86
N SER A 10 -11.55 2.41 -15.58
CA SER A 10 -10.59 1.30 -15.69
C SER A 10 -9.75 1.25 -14.41
N PHE A 11 -10.43 1.30 -13.27
CA PHE A 11 -9.83 0.90 -12.01
C PHE A 11 -9.87 -0.61 -11.99
N SER A 12 -8.74 -1.22 -11.66
CA SER A 12 -8.60 -2.66 -11.42
C SER A 12 -8.48 -3.51 -12.67
N ARG A 13 -7.32 -3.45 -13.34
CA ARG A 13 -6.62 -4.69 -13.75
C ARG A 13 -5.14 -4.53 -14.12
N LEU A 14 -4.51 -3.42 -13.76
CA LEU A 14 -3.06 -3.44 -13.56
C LEU A 14 -2.83 -4.27 -12.30
N HIS A 15 -2.74 -5.58 -12.47
CA HIS A 15 -1.96 -6.42 -11.58
C HIS A 15 -0.54 -5.85 -11.64
N CYS A 16 -0.27 -4.85 -10.80
CA CYS A 16 1.08 -4.49 -10.42
C CYS A 16 1.57 -5.73 -9.71
N ARG A 17 2.22 -6.62 -10.48
CA ARG A 17 3.12 -7.63 -9.94
C ARG A 17 4.02 -6.80 -9.05
N ASN A 18 3.81 -6.88 -7.74
CA ASN A 18 4.56 -6.17 -6.71
C ASN A 18 3.95 -4.84 -6.17
N ALA A 19 2.62 -4.66 -6.26
CA ALA A 19 1.91 -3.49 -5.71
C ALA A 19 2.27 -3.13 -4.24
N ASN A 20 2.60 -4.12 -3.43
CA ASN A 20 2.90 -3.93 -2.00
C ASN A 20 4.30 -3.36 -1.73
N GLU A 21 5.27 -3.54 -2.61
CA GLU A 21 6.63 -3.04 -2.42
C GLU A 21 6.82 -1.65 -3.04
N ASP A 22 6.11 -1.33 -4.12
CA ASP A 22 6.27 -0.05 -4.84
C ASP A 22 5.19 1.00 -4.51
N TRP A 23 4.33 0.76 -3.52
CA TRP A 23 3.13 1.58 -3.27
C TRP A 23 3.43 3.06 -3.03
N MET A 24 4.53 3.41 -2.34
CA MET A 24 4.91 4.81 -2.06
C MET A 24 5.33 5.53 -3.35
N SER A 25 6.04 4.84 -4.23
CA SER A 25 6.48 5.37 -5.53
C SER A 25 5.31 5.51 -6.51
N ALA A 26 4.25 4.71 -6.33
CA ALA A 26 3.04 4.77 -7.14
C ALA A 26 2.03 5.84 -6.67
N LEU A 27 2.30 6.58 -5.60
CA LEU A 27 1.45 7.69 -5.15
C LEU A 27 1.36 8.79 -6.21
N CYS A 28 0.25 9.52 -6.26
CA CYS A 28 0.13 10.68 -7.14
C CYS A 28 1.22 11.71 -6.77
N PRO A 29 1.90 12.37 -7.73
CA PRO A 29 3.02 13.27 -7.44
C PRO A 29 2.73 14.37 -6.41
N ARG A 30 1.48 14.84 -6.33
CA ARG A 30 1.05 15.83 -5.33
C ARG A 30 1.17 15.33 -3.88
N LEU A 31 1.13 14.02 -3.65
CA LEU A 31 1.28 13.40 -2.33
C LEU A 31 2.75 13.23 -1.92
N TRP A 32 3.70 13.35 -2.84
CA TRP A 32 5.12 13.21 -2.51
C TRP A 32 5.64 14.39 -1.68
N ASP A 33 5.08 15.58 -1.91
CA ASP A 33 5.44 16.80 -1.17
C ASP A 33 4.66 16.97 0.14
N VAL A 34 3.73 16.06 0.43
CA VAL A 34 2.90 16.11 1.65
C VAL A 34 3.72 15.58 2.84
N PRO A 35 3.68 16.24 4.02
CA PRO A 35 4.36 15.73 5.20
C PRO A 35 3.94 14.29 5.54
N LEU A 36 4.90 13.45 5.93
CA LEU A 36 4.71 12.02 6.14
C LEU A 36 3.57 11.68 7.13
N HIS A 37 3.37 12.51 8.16
CA HIS A 37 2.32 12.34 9.17
C HIS A 37 0.89 12.56 8.64
N HIS A 38 0.74 13.13 7.44
CA HIS A 38 -0.56 13.23 6.76
C HIS A 38 -0.85 12.04 5.84
N LEU A 39 0.12 11.14 5.63
CA LEU A 39 -0.06 9.92 4.85
C LEU A 39 -0.49 8.77 5.77
N SER A 40 -1.44 7.96 5.30
CA SER A 40 -1.79 6.70 5.96
C SER A 40 -0.74 5.66 5.59
N ILE A 41 0.12 5.30 6.54
CA ILE A 41 1.25 4.37 6.33
C ILE A 41 1.01 3.10 7.15
N PRO A 42 1.01 1.91 6.53
CA PRO A 42 0.91 0.66 7.28
C PRO A 42 2.16 0.42 8.12
N GLY A 43 1.98 -0.08 9.34
CA GLY A 43 3.06 -0.45 10.25
C GLY A 43 2.74 -1.72 11.01
N SER A 44 3.78 -2.42 11.45
CA SER A 44 3.67 -3.62 12.28
C SER A 44 3.99 -3.28 13.73
N HIS A 45 3.21 -3.84 14.67
CA HIS A 45 3.54 -3.80 16.09
C HIS A 45 4.59 -4.86 16.41
N ASP A 46 5.53 -4.55 17.32
CA ASP A 46 6.61 -5.46 17.74
C ASP A 46 7.32 -6.18 16.58
N THR A 47 7.68 -5.46 15.50
CA THR A 47 8.17 -6.04 14.24
C THR A 47 9.27 -7.09 14.41
N MET A 48 10.15 -6.95 15.41
CA MET A 48 11.27 -7.86 15.63
C MET A 48 10.88 -9.18 16.34
N THR A 49 9.65 -9.31 16.85
CA THR A 49 9.20 -10.50 17.59
C THR A 49 8.48 -11.52 16.71
N TYR A 50 8.56 -11.39 15.39
CA TYR A 50 7.95 -12.33 14.43
C TYR A 50 8.28 -13.81 14.75
N CYS A 51 9.50 -14.10 15.23
CA CYS A 51 9.94 -15.45 15.58
C CYS A 51 9.42 -15.96 16.95
N LEU A 52 8.76 -15.11 17.74
CA LEU A 52 8.35 -15.38 19.13
C LEU A 52 6.84 -15.56 19.27
N ASN A 53 6.23 -16.30 18.34
CA ASN A 53 4.82 -16.66 18.40
C ASN A 53 4.59 -17.89 19.32
N LYS A 54 3.35 -18.19 19.72
CA LYS A 54 2.93 -19.44 20.39
C LYS A 54 3.27 -20.72 19.62
N LYS A 55 3.56 -20.60 18.32
CA LYS A 55 4.08 -21.68 17.47
C LYS A 55 5.61 -21.80 17.51
N SER A 56 6.29 -20.90 18.20
CA SER A 56 7.74 -20.87 18.31
C SER A 56 8.21 -22.01 19.22
N PRO A 57 9.30 -22.72 18.86
CA PRO A 57 9.80 -23.85 19.64
C PRO A 57 10.28 -23.47 21.06
N ILE A 58 10.43 -22.18 21.35
CA ILE A 58 10.84 -21.66 22.66
C ILE A 58 9.66 -21.21 23.55
N SER A 59 8.42 -21.39 23.13
CA SER A 59 7.22 -20.96 23.86
C SER A 59 6.83 -21.90 25.04
N HIS A 60 7.77 -22.65 25.60
CA HIS A 60 7.52 -23.74 26.56
C HIS A 60 7.80 -23.36 28.01
#